data_AF-A0A8J5NCW1-F1
#
_entry.id   AF-A0A8J5NCW1-F1
#
_cell.length_a   1.000
_cell.length_b   1.000
_cell.length_c   1.000
_cell.angle_alpha   90.00
_cell.angle_beta   90.00
_cell.angle_gamma   90.00
#
_symmetry.space_group_name_H-M   'P 1'
#
loop_
_entity.id
_entity.type
_entity.pdbx_description
1 polymer ?
#
loop_
_entity_poly.entity_id
_entity_poly.type
_entity_poly.pdbx_seq_one_letter_code
_entity_poly.pdbx_strand_id
1 'polypeptide(L)'
;MSRESVVKSVVSTYEKLKNEWSKKNRNLETCGKLLSDIKVELTKLQFLPSMGHSVSKEELLLPESPYMYELLGLDLLCLLAQNKVGEFHTTLEHLPPPAVTDNVYIRHPVAMEQYLMEGAYNKRGWQVGTDGYLHFKKEVRKSDDSIPSKELANQMINYAREMEQIV
;
A
#
# COMPACT_ATOMS: atom_id res chain seq x y z
N MET A 1 -27.03 -12.45 -25.80
CA MET A 1 -25.92 -11.57 -26.25
C MET A 1 -24.64 -12.37 -26.16
N SER A 2 -23.86 -12.47 -27.23
CA SER A 2 -22.58 -13.18 -27.21
C SER A 2 -21.56 -12.44 -26.34
N ARG A 3 -20.67 -13.16 -25.65
CA ARG A 3 -19.59 -12.60 -24.81
C ARG A 3 -18.80 -11.51 -25.56
N GLU A 4 -18.52 -11.74 -26.84
CA GLU A 4 -17.82 -10.81 -27.72
C GLU A 4 -18.57 -9.49 -27.95
N SER A 5 -19.91 -9.53 -28.02
CA SER A 5 -20.72 -8.30 -28.18
C SER A 5 -20.68 -7.44 -26.92
N VAL A 6 -20.65 -8.06 -25.74
CA VAL A 6 -20.53 -7.37 -24.45
C VAL A 6 -19.13 -6.75 -24.31
N VAL A 7 -18.08 -7.48 -24.66
CA VAL A 7 -16.70 -6.97 -24.63
C VAL A 7 -16.53 -5.76 -25.57
N LYS A 8 -17.08 -5.83 -26.79
CA LYS A 8 -17.04 -4.68 -27.73
C LYS A 8 -17.80 -3.46 -27.19
N SER A 9 -18.93 -3.66 -26.52
CA SER A 9 -19.67 -2.57 -25.85
C SER A 9 -18.82 -1.90 -24.78
N VAL A 10 -18.21 -2.70 -23.90
CA VAL A 10 -17.36 -2.24 -22.80
C VAL A 10 -16.16 -1.46 -23.31
N VAL A 11 -15.47 -1.96 -24.35
CA VAL A 11 -14.31 -1.27 -24.94
C VAL A 11 -14.71 0.09 -25.54
N SER A 12 -15.81 0.15 -26.28
CA SER A 12 -16.35 1.42 -26.79
C SER A 12 -16.67 2.41 -25.67
N THR A 13 -17.28 1.94 -24.58
CA THR A 13 -17.59 2.78 -23.42
C THR A 13 -16.32 3.25 -22.70
N TYR A 14 -15.29 2.40 -22.60
CA TYR A 14 -13.97 2.76 -22.06
C TYR A 14 -13.24 3.80 -22.92
N GLU A 15 -13.29 3.69 -24.25
CA GLU A 15 -12.70 4.71 -25.14
C GLU A 15 -13.39 6.06 -24.98
N LYS A 16 -14.72 6.09 -24.85
CA LYS A 16 -15.47 7.31 -24.54
C LYS A 16 -15.02 7.90 -23.20
N LEU A 17 -14.88 7.07 -22.16
CA LEU A 17 -14.39 7.49 -20.86
C LEU A 17 -12.96 8.06 -20.94
N LYS A 18 -12.05 7.40 -21.66
CA LYS A 18 -10.66 7.86 -21.86
C LYS A 18 -10.60 9.21 -22.59
N ASN A 19 -11.46 9.40 -23.59
CA ASN A 19 -11.58 10.66 -24.31
C ASN A 19 -12.12 11.78 -23.41
N GLU A 20 -13.15 11.52 -22.60
CA GLU A 20 -13.66 12.51 -21.63
C GLU A 20 -12.63 12.84 -20.54
N TRP A 21 -11.89 11.84 -20.05
CA TRP A 21 -10.84 12.03 -19.04
C TRP A 21 -9.65 12.85 -19.55
N SER A 22 -9.37 12.79 -20.85
CA SER A 22 -8.27 13.53 -21.49
C SER A 22 -8.61 15.00 -21.77
N LYS A 23 -9.89 15.42 -21.67
CA LYS A 23 -10.30 16.81 -21.86
C LYS A 23 -9.91 17.68 -20.67
N LYS A 24 -9.56 18.94 -20.92
CA LYS A 24 -9.16 19.91 -19.87
C LYS A 24 -10.30 20.27 -18.88
N ASN A 25 -11.55 20.22 -19.34
CA ASN A 25 -12.76 20.36 -18.50
C ASN A 25 -13.34 18.96 -18.21
N ARG A 26 -12.75 18.25 -17.24
CA ARG A 26 -13.20 16.91 -16.84
C ARG A 26 -14.52 16.99 -16.09
N ASN A 27 -15.58 16.43 -16.66
CA ASN A 27 -16.85 16.28 -15.94
C ASN A 27 -16.84 14.95 -15.17
N LEU A 28 -16.54 15.02 -13.87
CA LEU A 28 -16.47 13.87 -12.97
C LEU A 28 -17.80 13.11 -12.88
N GLU A 29 -18.93 13.80 -13.02
CA GLU A 29 -20.27 13.18 -12.93
C GLU A 29 -20.54 12.28 -14.14
N THR A 30 -20.18 12.73 -15.34
CA THR A 30 -20.30 11.92 -16.56
C THR A 30 -19.35 10.73 -16.56
N CYS A 31 -18.11 10.91 -16.08
CA CYS A 31 -17.17 9.82 -15.91
C CYS A 31 -17.70 8.78 -14.90
N GLY A 32 -18.34 9.24 -13.81
CA GLY A 32 -18.98 8.37 -12.84
C GLY A 32 -20.14 7.55 -13.42
N LYS A 33 -20.97 8.14 -14.29
CA LYS A 33 -22.04 7.44 -15.01
C LYS A 33 -21.47 6.39 -15.96
N LEU A 34 -20.51 6.76 -16.81
CA LEU A 34 -19.83 5.84 -17.72
C LEU A 34 -19.13 4.68 -16.98
N LEU A 35 -18.50 4.95 -15.83
CA LEU A 35 -17.89 3.92 -14.99
C LEU A 35 -18.93 2.98 -14.39
N SER A 36 -20.09 3.50 -13.98
CA SER A 36 -21.18 2.69 -13.44
C SER A 36 -21.76 1.77 -14.52
N ASP A 37 -21.94 2.30 -15.73
CA ASP A 37 -22.41 1.53 -16.88
C ASP A 37 -21.42 0.41 -17.23
N ILE A 38 -20.11 0.72 -17.28
CA ILE A 38 -19.06 -0.29 -17.48
C ILE A 38 -19.15 -1.36 -16.38
N LYS A 39 -19.26 -0.99 -15.10
CA LYS A 39 -19.37 -1.95 -14.00
C LYS A 39 -20.55 -2.91 -14.21
N VAL A 40 -21.72 -2.41 -14.61
CA VAL A 40 -22.92 -3.22 -14.88
C VAL A 40 -22.76 -4.09 -16.14
N GLU A 41 -22.06 -3.62 -17.16
CA GLU A 41 -21.74 -4.45 -18.33
C GLU A 41 -20.74 -5.56 -17.98
N LEU A 42 -19.76 -5.26 -17.14
CA LEU A 42 -18.76 -6.21 -16.66
C LEU A 42 -19.38 -7.32 -15.80
N THR A 43 -20.42 -7.06 -14.99
CA THR A 43 -21.08 -8.14 -14.22
C THR A 43 -21.74 -9.20 -15.11
N LYS A 44 -22.01 -8.89 -16.40
CA LYS A 44 -22.50 -9.86 -17.38
C LYS A 44 -21.39 -10.77 -17.91
N LEU A 45 -20.13 -10.44 -17.67
CA LEU A 45 -18.97 -11.25 -17.98
C LEU A 45 -18.61 -12.10 -16.75
N GLN A 46 -18.45 -13.40 -16.94
CA GLN A 46 -17.90 -14.27 -15.90
C GLN A 46 -16.38 -14.09 -15.87
N PHE A 47 -15.88 -13.44 -14.83
CA PHE A 47 -14.44 -13.22 -14.62
C PHE A 47 -13.74 -14.35 -13.88
N LEU A 48 -14.51 -15.25 -13.27
CA LEU A 48 -13.97 -16.44 -12.63
C LEU A 48 -13.89 -17.57 -13.66
N PRO A 49 -12.81 -18.36 -13.64
CA PRO A 49 -12.85 -19.72 -14.15
C PRO A 49 -14.09 -20.43 -13.60
N SER A 50 -15.12 -20.60 -14.43
CA SER A 50 -16.16 -21.57 -14.14
C SER A 50 -15.44 -22.91 -13.92
N MET A 51 -15.66 -23.55 -12.77
CA MET A 51 -14.99 -24.77 -12.29
C MET A 51 -15.15 -26.01 -13.20
N GLY A 52 -15.44 -25.84 -14.49
CA GLY A 52 -15.61 -26.88 -15.50
C GLY A 52 -14.92 -26.60 -16.84
N HIS A 53 -14.19 -25.50 -17.02
CA HIS A 53 -13.29 -25.32 -18.16
C HIS A 53 -11.84 -25.39 -17.68
N SER A 54 -11.03 -26.24 -18.31
CA SER A 54 -9.58 -26.21 -18.17
C SER A 54 -9.09 -24.85 -18.66
N VAL A 55 -8.88 -23.91 -17.75
CA VAL A 55 -8.29 -22.61 -18.06
C VAL A 55 -6.85 -22.87 -18.52
N SER A 56 -6.61 -22.63 -19.81
CA SER A 56 -5.27 -22.69 -20.37
C SER A 56 -4.39 -21.68 -19.63
N LYS A 57 -3.18 -22.11 -19.21
CA LYS A 57 -2.22 -21.26 -18.49
C LYS A 57 -1.98 -19.89 -19.17
N GLU A 58 -2.22 -19.78 -20.48
CA GLU A 58 -2.09 -18.52 -21.22
C GLU A 58 -3.14 -17.44 -20.87
N GLU A 59 -4.34 -17.78 -20.39
CA GLU A 59 -5.29 -16.77 -19.86
C GLU A 59 -4.86 -16.24 -18.49
N LEU A 60 -4.05 -17.00 -17.74
CA LEU A 60 -3.48 -16.59 -16.46
C LEU A 60 -2.20 -15.75 -16.60
N LEU A 61 -1.49 -15.88 -17.74
CA LEU A 61 -0.22 -15.23 -18.01
C LEU A 61 -0.42 -13.99 -18.89
N LEU A 62 -1.11 -13.00 -18.35
CA LEU A 62 -1.18 -11.68 -18.97
C LEU A 62 0.19 -10.98 -18.88
N PRO A 63 0.62 -10.29 -19.93
CA PRO A 63 1.85 -9.51 -19.88
C PRO A 63 1.73 -8.37 -18.86
N GLU A 64 2.85 -8.04 -18.24
CA GLU A 64 2.92 -6.98 -17.24
C GLU A 64 2.52 -5.62 -17.84
N SER A 65 1.55 -4.95 -17.23
CA SER A 65 1.07 -3.65 -17.70
C SER A 65 2.08 -2.55 -17.39
N PRO A 66 2.35 -1.60 -18.32
CA PRO A 66 3.30 -0.51 -18.07
C PRO A 66 2.88 0.40 -16.91
N TYR A 67 1.59 0.44 -16.57
CA TYR A 67 1.05 1.27 -15.48
C TYR A 67 0.90 0.50 -14.16
N MET A 68 1.28 -0.78 -14.11
CA MET A 68 1.09 -1.63 -12.92
C MET A 68 1.79 -1.02 -11.70
N TYR A 69 3.08 -0.70 -11.84
CA TYR A 69 3.87 -0.14 -10.75
C TYR A 69 3.50 1.30 -10.37
N GLU A 70 3.00 2.08 -11.33
CA GLU A 70 2.50 3.43 -11.04
C GLU A 70 1.26 3.37 -10.15
N LEU A 71 0.30 2.51 -10.51
CA LEU A 71 -0.91 2.29 -9.70
C LEU A 71 -0.58 1.70 -8.33
N LEU A 72 0.34 0.75 -8.28
CA LEU A 72 0.81 0.17 -7.03
C LEU A 72 1.49 1.23 -6.15
N GLY A 73 2.33 2.09 -6.72
CA GLY A 73 2.95 3.20 -6.00
C GLY A 73 1.90 4.16 -5.40
N LEU A 74 0.82 4.43 -6.15
CA LEU A 74 -0.31 5.23 -5.65
C LEU A 74 -1.06 4.52 -4.51
N ASP A 75 -1.26 3.21 -4.60
CA ASP A 75 -1.88 2.43 -3.53
C ASP A 75 -1.01 2.44 -2.27
N LEU A 76 0.30 2.22 -2.40
CA LEU A 76 1.26 2.35 -1.30
C LEU A 76 1.21 3.73 -0.64
N LEU A 77 1.13 4.82 -1.43
CA LEU A 77 0.93 6.17 -0.88
C LEU A 77 -0.42 6.32 -0.16
N CYS A 78 -1.49 5.71 -0.67
CA CYS A 78 -2.79 5.69 -0.01
C CYS A 78 -2.74 4.95 1.33
N LEU A 79 -2.03 3.81 1.40
CA LEU A 79 -1.86 3.04 2.64
C LEU A 79 -1.10 3.85 3.70
N LEU A 80 -0.04 4.57 3.31
CA LEU A 80 0.66 5.49 4.20
C LEU A 80 -0.23 6.62 4.69
N ALA A 81 -1.02 7.23 3.80
CA ALA A 81 -1.96 8.29 4.17
C ALA A 81 -3.07 7.82 5.13
N GLN A 82 -3.47 6.54 5.03
CA GLN A 82 -4.44 5.89 5.92
C GLN A 82 -3.81 5.35 7.21
N ASN A 83 -2.49 5.54 7.42
CA ASN A 83 -1.72 5.00 8.54
C ASN A 83 -1.79 3.46 8.65
N LYS A 84 -1.96 2.76 7.52
CA LYS A 84 -2.06 1.29 7.44
C LYS A 84 -0.71 0.67 7.13
N VAL A 85 0.23 0.82 8.05
CA VAL A 85 1.64 0.39 7.86
C VAL A 85 1.77 -1.14 7.72
N GLY A 86 0.91 -1.93 8.36
CA GLY A 86 0.92 -3.39 8.22
C GLY A 86 0.56 -3.86 6.81
N GLU A 87 -0.51 -3.29 6.22
CA GLU A 87 -0.90 -3.57 4.83
C GLU A 87 0.17 -3.10 3.85
N PHE A 88 0.84 -1.97 4.14
CA PHE A 88 1.96 -1.48 3.34
C PHE A 88 3.11 -2.50 3.26
N HIS A 89 3.59 -3.00 4.39
CA HIS A 89 4.69 -3.98 4.41
C HIS A 89 4.29 -5.34 3.81
N THR A 90 3.05 -5.76 4.01
CA THR A 90 2.52 -7.00 3.41
C THR A 90 2.48 -6.88 1.87
N THR A 91 2.06 -5.73 1.35
CA THR A 91 2.06 -5.44 -0.09
C THR A 91 3.48 -5.39 -0.66
N LEU A 92 4.46 -4.88 0.09
CA LEU A 92 5.87 -4.90 -0.32
C LEU A 92 6.47 -6.31 -0.35
N GLU A 93 6.10 -7.17 0.59
CA GLU A 93 6.57 -8.57 0.62
C GLU A 93 6.13 -9.36 -0.62
N HIS A 94 4.97 -9.02 -1.19
CA HIS A 94 4.46 -9.68 -2.38
C HIS A 94 5.22 -9.31 -3.67
N LEU A 95 6.04 -8.26 -3.64
CA LEU A 95 6.74 -7.77 -4.82
C LEU A 95 8.07 -8.49 -5.04
N PRO A 96 8.44 -8.74 -6.31
CA PRO A 96 9.76 -9.27 -6.59
C PRO A 96 10.84 -8.27 -6.14
N PRO A 97 11.92 -8.73 -5.48
CA PRO A 97 12.99 -7.86 -4.98
C PRO A 97 13.55 -6.83 -5.98
N PRO A 98 13.80 -7.14 -7.28
CA PRO A 98 14.31 -6.15 -8.23
C PRO A 98 13.33 -5.00 -8.49
N ALA A 99 12.02 -5.23 -8.38
CA ALA A 99 11.03 -4.18 -8.60
C ALA A 99 11.06 -3.12 -7.50
N VAL A 100 11.45 -3.48 -6.27
CA VAL A 100 11.49 -2.53 -5.15
C VAL A 100 12.68 -1.56 -5.26
N THR A 101 13.82 -2.04 -5.77
CA THR A 101 15.04 -1.22 -5.91
C THR A 101 15.06 -0.39 -7.18
N ASP A 102 14.61 -0.97 -8.29
CA ASP A 102 14.80 -0.38 -9.62
C ASP A 102 13.63 0.54 -10.01
N ASN A 103 12.42 0.28 -9.46
CA ASN A 103 11.24 1.03 -9.83
C ASN A 103 11.11 2.34 -9.04
N VAL A 104 11.18 3.46 -9.76
CA VAL A 104 11.05 4.82 -9.19
C VAL A 104 9.71 5.01 -8.46
N TYR A 105 8.63 4.40 -8.94
CA TYR A 105 7.28 4.54 -8.38
C TYR A 105 7.09 3.80 -7.06
N ILE A 106 7.85 2.74 -6.79
CA ILE A 106 7.83 2.02 -5.50
C ILE A 106 8.83 2.64 -4.53
N ARG A 107 10.00 3.05 -5.02
CA ARG A 107 11.06 3.62 -4.17
C ARG A 107 10.62 4.89 -3.44
N HIS A 108 9.80 5.72 -4.08
CA HIS A 108 9.32 6.97 -3.48
C HIS A 108 8.40 6.75 -2.25
N PRO A 109 7.33 5.92 -2.33
CA PRO A 109 6.54 5.51 -1.15
C PRO A 109 7.39 4.87 -0.05
N VAL A 110 8.32 3.97 -0.39
CA VAL A 110 9.21 3.32 0.60
C VAL A 110 10.07 4.34 1.35
N ALA A 111 10.71 5.25 0.62
CA ALA A 111 11.48 6.33 1.24
C ALA A 111 10.59 7.23 2.13
N MET A 112 9.35 7.50 1.70
CA MET A 112 8.41 8.29 2.48
C MET A 112 8.01 7.58 3.79
N GLU A 113 7.75 6.27 3.75
CA GLU A 113 7.48 5.46 4.96
C GLU A 113 8.67 5.50 5.92
N GLN A 114 9.89 5.29 5.40
CA GLN A 114 11.11 5.36 6.20
C GLN A 114 11.28 6.73 6.84
N TYR A 115 11.00 7.83 6.13
CA TYR A 115 11.08 9.17 6.70
C TYR A 115 10.05 9.42 7.80
N LEU A 116 8.84 8.87 7.66
CA LEU A 116 7.80 8.92 8.69
C LEU A 116 8.24 8.13 9.94
N MET A 117 8.82 6.93 9.75
CA MET A 117 9.28 6.06 10.84
C MET A 117 10.50 6.64 11.57
N GLU A 118 11.49 7.18 10.84
CA GLU A 118 12.69 7.81 11.41
C GLU A 118 12.38 9.17 12.08
N GLY A 119 11.15 9.68 11.95
CA GLY A 119 10.80 11.04 12.35
C GLY A 119 11.63 12.10 11.61
N ALA A 120 12.23 11.74 10.48
CA ALA A 120 13.12 12.56 9.69
C ALA A 120 12.34 13.48 8.74
N TYR A 121 11.34 14.17 9.27
CA TYR A 121 10.55 15.19 8.56
C TYR A 121 11.45 16.30 7.98
N ASN A 122 12.63 16.47 8.58
CA ASN A 122 13.66 17.45 8.24
C ASN A 122 14.35 17.17 6.90
N LYS A 123 14.23 15.95 6.35
CA LYS A 123 14.72 15.64 4.99
C LYS A 123 13.90 16.33 3.89
N ARG A 124 12.79 17.01 4.24
CA ARG A 124 12.03 17.94 3.37
C ARG A 124 12.25 19.44 3.70
N GLY A 125 13.06 19.76 4.72
CA GLY A 125 13.11 21.09 5.32
C GLY A 125 11.84 21.43 6.11
N TRP A 126 11.94 22.38 7.05
CA TRP A 126 10.84 23.14 7.71
C TRP A 126 10.35 22.57 9.08
N GLN A 127 10.18 23.33 10.20
CA GLN A 127 9.46 24.62 10.38
C GLN A 127 9.99 25.66 11.40
N VAL A 128 9.98 26.91 10.92
CA VAL A 128 10.45 28.22 11.40
C VAL A 128 9.78 28.73 12.71
N GLY A 129 10.58 29.26 13.63
CA GLY A 129 10.23 29.90 14.89
C GLY A 129 10.06 31.41 14.70
N THR A 130 9.75 32.15 15.75
CA THR A 130 9.25 33.54 15.70
C THR A 130 10.20 34.59 15.11
N ASP A 131 11.39 34.18 14.70
CA ASP A 131 12.47 34.89 14.03
C ASP A 131 12.62 34.54 12.52
N GLY A 132 11.98 33.47 12.05
CA GLY A 132 12.29 32.88 10.75
C GLY A 132 12.97 31.50 10.78
N TYR A 133 13.14 30.80 11.91
CA TYR A 133 14.00 29.59 12.02
C TYR A 133 13.52 28.34 12.75
N LEU A 134 13.74 27.13 12.23
CA LEU A 134 12.98 25.96 12.67
C LEU A 134 13.26 25.48 14.10
N HIS A 135 12.23 25.26 14.92
CA HIS A 135 12.41 24.79 16.31
C HIS A 135 11.92 23.35 16.50
N PHE A 136 12.88 22.42 16.57
CA PHE A 136 12.64 21.01 16.91
C PHE A 136 12.51 20.85 18.42
N LYS A 137 11.39 20.27 18.90
CA LYS A 137 11.39 19.71 20.25
C LYS A 137 12.37 18.54 20.25
N LYS A 138 13.53 18.74 20.88
CA LYS A 138 14.46 17.65 21.19
C LYS A 138 13.66 16.62 21.98
N GLU A 139 13.37 15.47 21.37
CA GLU A 139 12.93 14.33 22.13
C GLU A 139 14.05 14.02 23.13
N VAL A 140 13.75 14.23 24.40
CA VAL A 140 14.50 13.61 25.48
C VAL A 140 14.34 12.12 25.22
N ARG A 141 15.38 11.45 24.73
CA ARG A 141 15.49 10.00 24.88
C ARG A 141 15.07 9.73 26.32
N LYS A 142 13.96 9.03 26.54
CA LYS A 142 13.69 8.50 27.87
C LYS A 142 15.01 7.85 28.28
N SER A 143 15.63 8.41 29.31
CA SER A 143 16.71 7.70 29.99
C SER A 143 16.20 6.29 30.18
N ASP A 144 17.04 5.32 29.88
CA ASP A 144 16.82 3.91 30.11
C ASP A 144 16.45 3.75 31.60
N ASP A 145 15.17 3.96 31.92
CA ASP A 145 14.60 3.80 33.24
C ASP A 145 14.53 2.31 33.41
N SER A 146 15.66 1.78 33.87
CA SER A 146 15.86 0.45 34.40
C SER A 146 15.13 -0.62 33.60
N ILE A 147 15.84 -1.22 32.62
CA ILE A 147 15.64 -2.62 32.23
C ILE A 147 15.18 -3.39 33.49
N PRO A 148 14.12 -4.20 33.43
CA PRO A 148 13.55 -4.89 34.60
C PRO A 148 14.48 -6.02 35.10
N SER A 149 15.79 -5.85 34.98
CA SER A 149 16.87 -6.73 35.41
C SER A 149 16.76 -7.07 36.89
N LYS A 150 16.42 -6.09 37.73
CA LYS A 150 16.18 -6.32 39.17
C LYS A 150 14.97 -7.21 39.41
N GLU A 151 13.89 -6.99 38.67
CA GLU A 151 12.64 -7.73 38.83
C GLU A 151 12.78 -9.15 38.28
N LEU A 152 13.46 -9.31 37.15
CA LEU A 152 13.81 -10.59 36.54
C LEU A 152 14.77 -11.40 37.43
N ALA A 153 15.78 -10.76 38.03
CA ALA A 153 16.70 -11.44 38.95
C ALA A 153 15.97 -11.94 40.21
N ASN A 154 15.07 -11.14 40.78
CA ASN A 154 14.26 -11.55 41.92
C ASN A 154 13.34 -12.72 41.56
N GLN A 155 12.73 -12.70 40.38
CA GLN A 155 11.91 -13.82 39.88
C GLN A 155 12.75 -15.09 39.73
N MET A 156 13.95 -15.01 39.12
CA MET A 156 14.84 -16.17 38.97
C MET A 156 15.29 -16.75 40.31
N ILE A 157 15.62 -15.90 41.29
CA ILE A 157 16.00 -16.33 42.65
C ILE A 157 14.84 -17.03 43.36
N ASN A 158 13.62 -16.48 43.25
CA ASN A 158 12.45 -17.09 43.87
C ASN A 158 12.10 -18.43 43.22
N TYR A 159 12.17 -18.52 41.89
CA TYR A 159 11.94 -19.77 41.17
C TYR A 159 12.96 -20.85 41.58
N ALA A 160 14.24 -20.49 41.71
CA ALA A 160 15.27 -21.42 42.16
C ALA A 160 15.01 -21.91 43.60
N ARG A 161 14.61 -21.01 44.50
CA ARG A 161 14.27 -21.37 45.89
C ARG A 161 13.07 -22.31 45.99
N GLU A 162 12.02 -22.08 45.21
CA GLU A 162 10.86 -22.97 45.16
C GLU A 162 11.22 -24.36 44.63
N MET A 163 12.10 -24.45 43.64
CA MET A 163 12.58 -25.72 43.09
C MET A 163 13.45 -26.50 44.11
N GLU A 164 14.24 -25.82 44.94
CA GLU A 164 15.00 -26.46 46.03
C GLU A 164 14.12 -26.94 47.18
N GLN A 165 12.93 -26.37 47.38
CA GLN A 165 11.96 -26.81 48.40
C GLN A 165 11.23 -28.12 48.03
N ILE A 166 11.28 -28.55 46.77
CA ILE A 166 10.60 -29.76 46.27
C ILE A 166 11.53 -30.99 46.33
N VAL A 167 12.84 -30.80 46.55
CA VAL A 167 13.84 -31.87 46.76
C VAL A 167 13.92 -32.24 48.24
#